data_AF-A0A852Z5X4-F1
#
_entry.id   AF-A0A852Z5X4-F1
#
_cell.length_a   1.000
_cell.length_b   1.000
_cell.length_c   1.000
_cell.angle_alpha   90.00
_cell.angle_beta   90.00
_cell.angle_gamma   90.00
#
_symmetry.space_group_name_H-M   'P 1'
#
loop_
_entity.id
_entity.type
_entity.pdbx_description
1 polymer ?
#
loop_
_entity_poly.entity_id
_entity_poly.type
_entity_poly.pdbx_seq_one_letter_code
_entity_poly.pdbx_strand_id
1 'polypeptide(L)'
;MHVINEAAPAETVVTTSPQRLLLVGSSGGHLAQLLALKPWWEGRERTWVTFATQDAKARLRDEQVAWAYFPTTRNLTNLLRNLLLAVRVIIRERPDLVVSTGAGVAFPFFLVARLLRIRTVYLEVYDRLDSRTLTGRLCRPLSSLFCVQWEEQATLYKGSHVVGTLL
;
A
#
# COMPACT_ATOMS: atom_id res chain seq x y z
N MET A 1 -59.91 3.81 -5.44
CA MET A 1 -58.69 4.24 -6.15
C MET A 1 -57.79 4.90 -5.12
N HIS A 2 -56.84 4.17 -4.53
CA HIS A 2 -55.70 4.76 -3.83
C HIS A 2 -54.53 3.77 -3.88
N VAL A 3 -53.42 4.30 -4.34
CA VAL A 3 -52.25 3.63 -4.89
C VAL A 3 -51.39 3.04 -3.77
N ILE A 4 -51.07 1.76 -3.89
CA ILE A 4 -50.00 1.08 -3.15
C ILE A 4 -48.66 1.62 -3.64
N ASN A 5 -47.90 2.24 -2.75
CA ASN A 5 -46.54 2.72 -2.99
C ASN A 5 -45.57 1.56 -2.75
N GLU A 6 -45.20 0.84 -3.82
CA GLU A 6 -44.08 -0.11 -3.79
C GLU A 6 -42.77 0.68 -3.80
N ALA A 7 -42.07 0.66 -2.66
CA ALA A 7 -40.69 1.14 -2.60
C ALA A 7 -39.79 0.19 -3.40
N ALA A 8 -39.09 0.74 -4.40
CA ALA A 8 -38.09 0.00 -5.17
C ALA A 8 -36.97 -0.53 -4.24
N PRO A 9 -36.49 -1.77 -4.46
CA PRO A 9 -35.42 -2.33 -3.65
C PRO A 9 -34.12 -1.55 -3.88
N ALA A 10 -33.46 -1.17 -2.79
CA ALA A 10 -32.13 -0.56 -2.83
C ALA A 10 -31.14 -1.54 -3.50
N GLU A 11 -30.48 -1.09 -4.57
CA GLU A 11 -29.42 -1.84 -5.23
C GLU A 11 -28.30 -2.15 -4.23
N THR A 12 -28.16 -3.42 -3.85
CA THR A 12 -27.03 -3.92 -3.08
C THR A 12 -25.79 -3.86 -3.96
N VAL A 13 -25.00 -2.78 -3.86
CA VAL A 13 -23.68 -2.70 -4.47
C VAL A 13 -22.81 -3.78 -3.82
N VAL A 14 -22.62 -4.90 -4.51
CA VAL A 14 -21.67 -5.95 -4.11
C VAL A 14 -20.26 -5.39 -4.27
N THR A 15 -19.70 -4.81 -3.21
CA THR A 15 -18.28 -4.43 -3.20
C THR A 15 -17.45 -5.70 -3.04
N THR A 16 -16.97 -6.26 -4.14
CA THR A 16 -16.01 -7.37 -4.08
C THR A 16 -14.70 -6.88 -3.45
N SER A 17 -14.23 -7.62 -2.45
CA SER A 17 -12.94 -7.35 -1.82
C SER A 17 -11.81 -7.57 -2.84
N PRO A 18 -10.74 -6.73 -2.84
CA PRO A 18 -9.63 -6.88 -3.79
C PRO A 18 -8.95 -8.24 -3.63
N GLN A 19 -8.75 -8.96 -4.73
CA GLN A 19 -8.26 -10.35 -4.70
C GLN A 19 -6.75 -10.44 -4.93
N ARG A 20 -6.18 -9.52 -5.72
CA ARG A 20 -4.74 -9.43 -6.00
C ARG A 20 -4.12 -8.19 -5.35
N LEU A 21 -3.15 -8.42 -4.48
CA LEU A 21 -2.45 -7.38 -3.72
C LEU A 21 -1.01 -7.20 -4.21
N LEU A 22 -0.57 -5.95 -4.28
CA LEU A 22 0.85 -5.62 -4.40
C LEU A 22 1.31 -4.97 -3.09
N LEU A 23 2.09 -5.70 -2.30
CA LEU A 23 2.56 -5.27 -0.98
C LEU A 23 3.98 -4.68 -1.11
N VAL A 24 4.11 -3.37 -0.91
CA VAL A 24 5.34 -2.60 -1.21
C VAL A 24 5.94 -2.02 0.07
N GLY A 25 7.18 -2.36 0.37
CA GLY A 25 7.90 -1.81 1.53
C GLY A 25 9.38 -2.12 1.50
N SER A 26 10.21 -1.36 2.21
CA SER A 26 11.61 -1.77 2.39
C SER A 26 11.73 -2.98 3.31
N SER A 27 12.90 -3.61 3.37
CA SER A 27 13.20 -4.62 4.39
C SER A 27 13.16 -4.04 5.82
N GLY A 28 13.19 -4.89 6.84
CA GLY A 28 13.18 -4.47 8.24
C GLY A 28 11.80 -4.07 8.74
N GLY A 29 11.67 -2.94 9.44
CA GLY A 29 10.44 -2.52 10.11
C GLY A 29 9.22 -2.37 9.19
N HIS A 30 9.41 -1.85 7.97
CA HIS A 30 8.32 -1.73 7.00
C HIS A 30 7.79 -3.10 6.54
N LEU A 31 8.69 -4.06 6.27
CA LEU A 31 8.34 -5.44 5.98
C LEU A 31 7.65 -6.11 7.18
N ALA A 32 8.13 -5.86 8.40
CA ALA A 32 7.52 -6.39 9.62
C ALA A 32 6.07 -5.89 9.80
N GLN A 33 5.81 -4.60 9.55
CA GLN A 33 4.45 -4.04 9.59
C GLN A 33 3.54 -4.67 8.53
N LEU A 34 4.02 -4.88 7.30
CA LEU A 34 3.23 -5.58 6.27
C LEU A 34 2.95 -7.03 6.66
N LEU A 35 3.93 -7.73 7.25
CA LEU A 35 3.75 -9.09 7.74
C LEU A 35 2.75 -9.17 8.90
N ALA A 36 2.71 -8.17 9.78
CA ALA A 36 1.74 -8.09 10.88
C ALA A 36 0.28 -8.02 10.38
N LEU A 37 0.07 -7.53 9.16
CA LEU A 37 -1.25 -7.54 8.49
C LEU A 37 -1.68 -8.93 7.97
N LYS A 38 -0.98 -10.02 8.33
CA LYS A 38 -1.25 -11.38 7.83
C LYS A 38 -2.73 -11.79 7.86
N PRO A 39 -3.48 -11.61 8.96
CA PRO A 39 -4.89 -11.99 8.98
C PRO A 39 -5.75 -11.30 7.90
N TRP A 40 -5.30 -10.14 7.41
CA TRP A 40 -6.00 -9.38 6.37
C TRP A 40 -5.64 -9.83 4.94
N TRP A 41 -4.38 -10.20 4.69
CA TRP A 41 -3.90 -10.54 3.34
C TRP A 41 -3.74 -12.04 3.07
N GLU A 42 -3.76 -12.92 4.06
CA GLU A 42 -3.39 -14.33 3.89
C GLU A 42 -4.30 -15.12 2.92
N GLY A 43 -5.60 -14.78 2.87
CA GLY A 43 -6.57 -15.36 1.96
C GLY A 43 -6.60 -14.75 0.55
N ARG A 44 -5.61 -13.92 0.20
CA ARG A 44 -5.56 -13.17 -1.07
C ARG A 44 -4.29 -13.51 -1.83
N GLU A 45 -4.36 -13.41 -3.15
CA GLU A 45 -3.17 -13.46 -4.00
C GLU A 45 -2.32 -12.22 -3.73
N ARG A 46 -1.00 -12.39 -3.56
CA ARG A 46 -0.11 -11.27 -3.30
C ARG A 46 1.23 -11.42 -4.00
N THR A 47 1.76 -10.27 -4.41
CA THR A 47 3.16 -10.10 -4.79
C THR A 47 3.78 -9.07 -3.85
N TRP A 48 4.98 -9.37 -3.38
CA TRP A 48 5.76 -8.48 -2.52
C TRP A 48 6.75 -7.69 -3.34
N VAL A 49 6.98 -6.45 -2.96
CA VAL A 49 8.06 -5.61 -3.47
C VAL A 49 8.89 -5.16 -2.29
N THR A 50 10.12 -5.65 -2.21
CA THR A 50 11.04 -5.28 -1.13
C THR A 50 12.50 -5.42 -1.55
N PHE A 51 13.43 -5.11 -0.64
CA PHE A 51 14.86 -5.19 -0.90
C PHE A 51 15.39 -6.61 -0.67
N ALA A 52 16.32 -7.06 -1.50
CA ALA A 52 16.87 -8.41 -1.48
C ALA A 52 17.89 -8.65 -0.34
N THR A 53 17.54 -8.27 0.90
CA THR A 53 18.34 -8.54 2.09
C THR A 53 18.15 -9.99 2.55
N GLN A 54 19.11 -10.50 3.35
CA GLN A 54 19.03 -11.87 3.87
C GLN A 54 17.79 -12.09 4.74
N ASP A 55 17.44 -11.13 5.59
CA ASP A 55 16.22 -11.16 6.41
C ASP A 55 14.95 -11.21 5.56
N ALA A 56 14.84 -10.36 4.53
CA ALA A 56 13.67 -10.36 3.65
C ALA A 56 13.52 -11.67 2.88
N LYS A 57 14.63 -12.23 2.36
CA LYS A 57 14.63 -13.54 1.69
C LYS A 57 14.23 -14.68 2.63
N ALA A 58 14.63 -14.62 3.90
CA ALA A 58 14.25 -15.63 4.88
C ALA A 58 12.75 -15.55 5.21
N ARG A 59 12.22 -14.33 5.41
CA ARG A 59 10.81 -14.10 5.76
C ARG A 59 9.83 -14.35 4.61
N LEU A 60 10.25 -14.14 3.37
CA LEU A 60 9.42 -14.23 2.16
C LEU A 60 9.78 -15.44 1.27
N ARG A 61 10.31 -16.52 1.87
CA ARG A 61 10.82 -17.68 1.11
C ARG A 61 9.76 -18.32 0.21
N ASP A 62 8.52 -18.40 0.70
CA ASP A 62 7.42 -19.08 0.03
C ASP A 62 6.44 -18.09 -0.64
N GLU A 63 6.88 -16.86 -0.84
CA GLU A 63 6.08 -15.76 -1.38
C GLU A 63 6.54 -15.36 -2.78
N GLN A 64 5.64 -14.77 -3.58
CA GLN A 64 6.04 -14.14 -4.83
C GLN A 64 6.67 -12.77 -4.55
N VAL A 65 7.93 -12.57 -4.94
CA VAL A 65 8.66 -11.34 -4.64
C VAL A 65 9.31 -10.72 -5.88
N ALA A 66 9.06 -9.44 -6.10
CA ALA A 66 9.81 -8.59 -7.01
C ALA A 66 10.83 -7.74 -6.23
N TRP A 67 12.12 -7.98 -6.45
CA TRP A 67 13.18 -7.31 -5.71
C TRP A 67 13.43 -5.89 -6.22
N ALA A 68 13.25 -4.91 -5.33
CA ALA A 68 13.48 -3.49 -5.60
C ALA A 68 14.94 -3.07 -5.41
N TYR A 69 15.30 -1.97 -6.05
CA TYR A 69 16.64 -1.40 -6.01
C TYR A 69 16.79 -0.48 -4.79
N PHE A 70 17.89 -0.65 -4.06
CA PHE A 70 18.25 0.14 -2.87
C PHE A 70 19.73 0.56 -2.94
N PRO A 71 20.15 1.65 -2.25
CA PRO A 71 19.36 2.54 -1.39
C PRO A 71 18.42 3.45 -2.19
N THR A 72 17.31 3.86 -1.56
CA THR A 72 16.30 4.75 -2.18
C THR A 72 16.44 6.21 -1.73
N THR A 73 17.07 6.47 -0.60
CA THR A 73 17.30 7.82 -0.08
C THR A 73 18.30 8.57 -0.96
N ARG A 74 17.89 9.74 -1.46
CA ARG A 74 18.73 10.65 -2.29
C ARG A 74 19.39 9.95 -3.49
N ASN A 75 18.76 8.90 -4.03
CA ASN A 75 19.31 8.13 -5.14
C ASN A 75 18.34 8.14 -6.34
N LEU A 76 18.55 9.10 -7.25
CA LEU A 76 17.71 9.28 -8.43
C LEU A 76 17.81 8.09 -9.40
N THR A 77 18.99 7.49 -9.53
CA THR A 77 19.20 6.31 -10.37
C THR A 77 18.32 5.14 -9.92
N ASN A 78 18.28 4.86 -8.62
CA ASN A 78 17.43 3.82 -8.08
C ASN A 78 15.95 4.21 -8.08
N LEU A 79 15.60 5.50 -8.01
CA LEU A 79 14.22 5.95 -8.25
C LEU A 79 13.76 5.58 -9.66
N LEU A 80 14.56 5.87 -10.69
CA LEU A 80 14.25 5.53 -12.08
C LEU A 80 14.18 4.01 -12.29
N ARG A 81 15.13 3.25 -11.73
CA ARG A 81 15.10 1.78 -11.80
C ARG A 81 13.85 1.20 -11.14
N ASN A 82 13.46 1.73 -9.98
CA ASN A 82 12.24 1.32 -9.29
C ASN A 82 10.96 1.78 -10.01
N LEU A 83 10.99 2.88 -10.75
CA LEU A 83 9.88 3.29 -11.62
C LEU A 83 9.68 2.30 -12.76
N LEU A 84 10.76 1.90 -13.45
CA LEU A 84 10.71 0.87 -14.48
C LEU A 84 10.25 -0.49 -13.92
N LEU A 85 10.74 -0.84 -12.72
CA LEU A 85 10.28 -2.03 -12.01
C LEU A 85 8.79 -1.94 -11.71
N ALA A 86 8.30 -0.81 -11.19
CA ALA A 86 6.90 -0.59 -10.89
C ALA A 86 6.00 -0.76 -12.12
N VAL A 87 6.38 -0.17 -13.25
CA VAL A 87 5.66 -0.35 -14.53
C VAL A 87 5.59 -1.83 -14.90
N ARG A 88 6.74 -2.54 -14.90
CA ARG A 88 6.79 -3.95 -15.27
C ARG A 88 5.95 -4.83 -14.36
N VAL A 89 6.09 -4.67 -13.04
CA VAL A 89 5.40 -5.49 -12.03
C VAL A 89 3.90 -5.22 -12.08
N ILE A 90 3.46 -3.96 -12.12
CA ILE A 90 2.04 -3.63 -12.12
C ILE A 90 1.34 -4.13 -13.40
N ILE A 91 1.99 -4.01 -14.56
CA ILE A 91 1.43 -4.51 -15.84
C ILE A 91 1.32 -6.04 -15.83
N ARG A 92 2.33 -6.72 -15.28
CA ARG A 92 2.40 -8.19 -15.24
C ARG A 92 1.42 -8.78 -14.22
N GLU A 93 1.47 -8.31 -12.98
CA GLU A 93 0.72 -8.88 -11.86
C GLU A 93 -0.73 -8.38 -11.80
N ARG A 94 -1.04 -7.24 -12.45
CA ARG A 94 -2.38 -6.64 -12.52
C ARG A 94 -3.07 -6.58 -11.15
N PRO A 95 -2.44 -5.92 -10.15
CA PRO A 95 -3.00 -5.86 -8.81
C PRO A 95 -4.30 -5.06 -8.80
N ASP A 96 -5.25 -5.47 -7.95
CA ASP A 96 -6.47 -4.71 -7.69
C ASP A 96 -6.20 -3.59 -6.67
N LEU A 97 -5.19 -3.79 -5.82
CA LEU A 97 -4.82 -2.90 -4.73
C LEU A 97 -3.29 -2.91 -4.50
N VAL A 98 -2.69 -1.72 -4.42
CA VAL A 98 -1.31 -1.54 -3.94
C VAL A 98 -1.33 -1.06 -2.50
N VAL A 99 -0.59 -1.72 -1.62
CA VAL A 99 -0.48 -1.36 -0.20
C VAL A 99 0.97 -1.10 0.17
N SER A 100 1.23 -0.06 0.97
CA SER A 100 2.56 0.20 1.51
C SER A 100 2.51 0.72 2.94
N THR A 101 3.44 0.28 3.78
CA THR A 101 3.65 0.74 5.18
C THR A 101 4.64 1.90 5.28
N GLY A 102 4.69 2.74 4.23
CA GLY A 102 5.75 3.69 4.02
C GLY A 102 7.06 3.01 3.57
N ALA A 103 7.92 3.79 2.93
CA ALA A 103 9.32 3.52 2.53
C ALA A 103 9.63 4.32 1.27
N GLY A 104 10.90 4.67 1.03
CA GLY A 104 11.30 5.40 -0.19
C GLY A 104 10.91 4.69 -1.50
N VAL A 105 10.78 3.36 -1.48
CA VAL A 105 10.39 2.56 -2.65
C VAL A 105 8.90 2.68 -3.01
N ALA A 106 8.04 3.13 -2.08
CA ALA A 106 6.58 3.17 -2.31
C ALA A 106 6.18 4.15 -3.42
N PHE A 107 6.85 5.30 -3.49
CA PHE A 107 6.48 6.40 -4.40
C PHE A 107 6.35 5.98 -5.89
N PRO A 108 7.35 5.34 -6.52
CA PRO A 108 7.23 4.93 -7.93
C PRO A 108 6.05 3.97 -8.17
N PHE A 109 5.76 3.08 -7.23
CA PHE A 109 4.62 2.15 -7.35
C PHE A 109 3.28 2.86 -7.22
N PHE A 110 3.16 3.80 -6.29
CA PHE A 110 1.95 4.61 -6.12
C PHE A 110 1.70 5.50 -7.34
N LEU A 111 2.75 6.07 -7.91
CA LEU A 111 2.65 6.89 -9.12
C LEU A 111 2.10 6.08 -10.29
N VAL A 112 2.68 4.91 -10.57
CA VAL A 112 2.22 4.03 -11.66
C VAL A 112 0.80 3.51 -11.41
N ALA A 113 0.50 3.07 -10.19
CA ALA A 113 -0.84 2.61 -9.82
C ALA A 113 -1.89 3.71 -10.06
N ARG A 114 -1.59 4.95 -9.65
CA ARG A 114 -2.48 6.10 -9.84
C ARG A 114 -2.71 6.45 -11.31
N LEU A 115 -1.69 6.33 -12.16
CA LEU A 115 -1.81 6.53 -13.61
C LEU A 115 -2.70 5.45 -14.25
N LEU A 116 -2.63 4.22 -13.74
CA LEU A 116 -3.44 3.09 -14.21
C LEU A 116 -4.80 2.96 -13.49
N ARG A 117 -5.17 3.93 -12.65
CA ARG A 117 -6.42 3.94 -11.85
C ARG A 117 -6.58 2.72 -10.93
N ILE A 118 -5.47 2.14 -10.48
CA ILE A 118 -5.45 1.07 -9.47
C ILE A 118 -5.58 1.70 -8.08
N ARG A 119 -6.36 1.07 -7.20
CA ARG A 119 -6.55 1.57 -5.83
C ARG A 119 -5.25 1.45 -5.04
N THR A 120 -5.04 2.39 -4.13
CA THR A 120 -3.81 2.50 -3.34
C THR A 120 -4.14 2.77 -1.87
N VAL A 121 -3.51 2.02 -0.97
CA VAL A 121 -3.59 2.21 0.48
C VAL A 121 -2.20 2.49 1.00
N TYR A 122 -1.98 3.71 1.50
CA TYR A 122 -0.76 4.06 2.20
C TYR A 122 -1.01 3.98 3.69
N LEU A 123 -0.16 3.27 4.43
CA LEU A 123 -0.12 3.27 5.87
C LEU A 123 1.15 3.96 6.33
N GLU A 124 1.02 5.05 7.09
CA GLU A 124 2.17 5.76 7.62
C GLU A 124 2.92 4.93 8.67
N VAL A 125 4.22 5.17 8.74
CA VAL A 125 5.13 4.46 9.64
C VAL A 125 4.75 4.62 11.11
N TYR A 126 4.99 3.56 11.87
CA TYR A 126 4.69 3.48 13.30
C TYR A 126 5.47 4.48 14.16
N ASP A 127 6.72 4.79 13.79
CA ASP A 127 7.72 5.47 14.65
C ASP A 127 7.77 7.00 14.50
N ARG A 128 7.04 7.59 13.53
CA ARG A 128 6.98 9.04 13.32
C ARG A 128 5.65 9.64 13.72
N LEU A 129 5.57 10.14 14.95
CA LEU A 129 4.33 10.69 15.51
C LEU A 129 4.14 12.18 15.22
N ASP A 130 5.23 12.94 15.28
CA ASP A 130 5.25 14.40 15.35
C ASP A 130 5.60 15.08 14.02
N SER A 131 5.99 14.30 13.01
CA SER A 131 6.47 14.82 11.73
C SER A 131 5.99 14.00 10.55
N ARG A 132 5.68 14.69 9.45
CA ARG A 132 5.31 14.06 8.19
C ARG A 132 6.55 13.43 7.53
N THR A 133 6.46 12.17 7.12
CA THR A 133 7.53 11.55 6.31
C THR A 133 7.53 12.12 4.89
N LEU A 134 8.70 12.17 4.24
CA LEU A 134 8.78 12.61 2.84
C LEU A 134 7.94 11.70 1.94
N THR A 135 8.03 10.38 2.13
CA THR A 135 7.22 9.42 1.38
C THR A 135 5.73 9.63 1.64
N GLY A 136 5.30 9.84 2.89
CA GLY A 136 3.91 10.11 3.24
C GLY A 136 3.39 11.35 2.52
N ARG A 137 4.16 12.44 2.49
CA ARG A 137 3.82 13.66 1.72
C ARG A 137 3.68 13.39 0.23
N LEU A 138 4.59 12.62 -0.36
CA LEU A 138 4.59 12.33 -1.80
C LEU A 138 3.48 11.35 -2.22
N CYS A 139 3.23 10.32 -1.40
CA CYS A 139 2.22 9.30 -1.67
C CYS A 139 0.81 9.76 -1.31
N ARG A 140 0.66 10.78 -0.45
CA ARG A 140 -0.66 11.27 -0.02
C ARG A 140 -1.62 11.60 -1.18
N PRO A 141 -1.26 12.46 -2.15
CA PRO A 141 -2.16 12.76 -3.28
C PRO A 141 -2.37 11.57 -4.23
N LEU A 142 -1.55 10.52 -4.10
CA LEU A 142 -1.62 9.29 -4.91
C LEU A 142 -2.41 8.19 -4.22
N SER A 143 -2.79 8.38 -2.96
CA SER A 143 -3.44 7.38 -2.11
C SER A 143 -4.96 7.46 -2.26
N SER A 144 -5.61 6.32 -2.51
CA SER A 144 -7.07 6.19 -2.44
C SER A 144 -7.54 6.20 -0.98
N LEU A 145 -6.78 5.54 -0.11
CA LEU A 145 -6.92 5.59 1.33
C LEU A 145 -5.56 5.86 1.97
N PHE A 146 -5.53 6.80 2.91
CA PHE A 146 -4.33 7.11 3.68
C PHE A 146 -4.60 6.80 5.14
N CYS A 147 -3.91 5.79 5.66
CA CYS A 147 -4.02 5.32 7.02
C CYS A 147 -2.86 5.81 7.87
N VAL A 148 -3.12 6.05 9.13
CA VAL A 148 -2.15 6.38 10.17
C VAL A 148 -2.37 5.44 11.35
N GLN A 149 -1.36 5.27 12.20
CA GLN A 149 -1.43 4.33 13.33
C GLN A 149 -1.82 5.02 14.64
N TRP A 150 -1.67 6.35 14.69
CA TRP A 150 -1.87 7.17 15.89
C TRP A 150 -2.78 8.38 15.60
N GLU A 151 -3.49 8.84 16.63
CA GLU A 151 -4.35 10.04 16.54
C GLU A 151 -3.51 11.30 16.28
N GLU A 152 -2.32 11.39 16.89
CA GLU A 152 -1.37 12.48 16.71
C GLU A 152 -0.98 12.63 15.23
N GLN A 153 -0.76 11.50 14.55
CA GLN A 153 -0.47 11.49 13.12
C GLN A 153 -1.67 11.98 12.28
N ALA A 154 -2.90 11.71 12.72
CA ALA A 154 -4.09 12.17 12.01
C ALA A 154 -4.19 13.70 11.98
N THR A 155 -3.70 14.38 13.03
CA THR A 155 -3.60 15.85 13.06
C THR A 155 -2.66 16.39 11.98
N LEU A 156 -1.60 15.64 11.67
CA LEU A 156 -0.65 15.97 10.61
C LEU A 156 -1.21 15.65 9.23
N TYR A 157 -2.13 14.69 9.11
CA TYR A 157 -2.59 14.15 7.83
C TYR A 157 -4.10 14.28 7.63
N LYS A 158 -4.70 15.45 7.85
CA LYS A 158 -6.14 15.77 7.63
C LYS A 158 -6.87 14.85 6.64
N GLY A 159 -7.83 14.06 7.09
CA GLY A 159 -8.57 13.10 6.26
C GLY A 159 -7.89 11.73 6.12
N SER A 160 -6.91 11.43 6.97
CA SER A 160 -6.39 10.08 7.16
C SER A 160 -7.32 9.26 8.06
N HIS A 161 -7.24 7.94 7.94
CA HIS A 161 -7.96 7.01 8.80
C HIS A 161 -7.03 6.39 9.84
N VAL A 162 -7.40 6.44 11.11
CA VAL A 162 -6.61 5.82 12.19
C VAL A 162 -6.95 4.33 12.24
N VAL A 163 -5.95 3.47 12.05
CA VAL A 163 -6.13 2.01 12.02
C VAL A 163 -5.56 1.29 13.25
N GLY A 164 -4.97 2.05 14.18
CA GLY A 164 -4.27 1.51 15.34
C GLY A 164 -2.87 0.99 15.02
N THR A 165 -2.23 0.43 16.04
CA THR A 165 -0.82 0.02 16.01
C THR A 165 -0.64 -1.38 15.44
N LEU A 166 0.25 -1.52 14.45
CA LEU A 166 0.56 -2.83 13.86
C LEU A 166 1.65 -3.61 14.59
N LEU A 167 2.42 -2.95 15.46
CA LEU A 167 3.53 -3.50 16.24
C LEU A 167 3.41 -3.11 17.71
#